data_AF-A0A093FV70-F1
#
_entry.id   AF-A0A093FV70-F1
#
_cell.length_a   1.000
_cell.length_b   1.000
_cell.length_c   1.000
_cell.angle_alpha   90.00
_cell.angle_beta   90.00
_cell.angle_gamma   90.00
#
_symmetry.space_group_name_H-M   'P 1'
#
loop_
_entity.id
_entity.type
_entity.pdbx_description
1 polymer ?
#
loop_
_entity_poly.entity_id
_entity_poly.type
_entity_poly.pdbx_seq_one_letter_code
_entity_poly.pdbx_strand_id
1 'polypeptide(L)'
;RRDMAAFGVKVCCIQPGLFKTTLSNPENVMKEKEVIWNKLPPDIKTQYGEDYFQKDAAKKQKLSRICLNKDISPVVQCMEHALTSLHPRAHYLVGRDAKLFWNPLSRMPAVIQDFL
;
A
#
# COMPACT_ATOMS: atom_id res chain seq x y z
N ARG A 1 0.06 -14.65 15.96
CA ARG A 1 1.39 -15.32 15.87
C ARG A 1 1.89 -15.82 17.22
N ARG A 2 1.90 -14.99 18.27
CA ARG A 2 2.38 -15.39 19.59
C ARG A 2 1.53 -16.52 20.18
N ASP A 3 0.20 -16.42 20.09
CA ASP A 3 -0.70 -17.45 20.63
C ASP A 3 -0.64 -18.76 19.82
N MET A 4 -0.52 -18.64 18.49
CA MET A 4 -0.39 -19.78 17.59
C MET A 4 0.93 -20.57 17.75
N ALA A 5 1.94 -19.96 18.36
CA ALA A 5 3.23 -20.61 18.59
C ALA A 5 3.12 -21.84 19.51
N ALA A 6 2.21 -21.81 20.49
CA ALA A 6 1.95 -22.94 21.38
C ALA A 6 1.43 -24.19 20.65
N PHE A 7 0.80 -24.00 19.48
CA PHE A 7 0.25 -25.06 18.65
C PHE A 7 1.22 -25.53 17.56
N GLY A 8 2.47 -25.04 17.56
CA GLY A 8 3.45 -25.34 16.51
C GLY A 8 3.14 -24.68 15.16
N VAL A 9 2.15 -23.78 15.10
CA VAL A 9 1.71 -23.13 13.86
C VAL A 9 2.55 -21.87 13.59
N LYS A 10 3.24 -21.84 12.46
CA LYS A 10 4.02 -20.68 12.00
C LYS A 10 3.12 -19.74 11.19
N VAL A 11 2.93 -18.51 11.69
CA VAL A 11 2.18 -17.46 11.00
C VAL A 11 3.14 -16.46 10.36
N CYS A 12 2.96 -16.20 9.06
CA CYS A 12 3.76 -15.26 8.27
C CYS A 12 2.86 -14.16 7.69
N CYS A 13 3.31 -12.91 7.74
CA CYS A 13 2.64 -11.76 7.15
C CYS A 13 3.35 -11.34 5.87
N ILE A 14 2.62 -11.26 4.75
CA ILE A 14 3.15 -10.80 3.46
C ILE A 14 2.62 -9.39 3.22
N GLN A 15 3.53 -8.44 3.07
CA GLN A 15 3.25 -7.02 2.93
C GLN A 15 3.77 -6.57 1.56
N PRO A 16 2.90 -6.62 0.52
CA PRO A 16 3.23 -6.11 -0.79
C PRO A 16 3.17 -4.57 -0.80
N GLY A 17 4.07 -3.96 -1.57
CA GLY A 17 3.98 -2.56 -2.00
C GLY A 17 2.89 -2.37 -3.05
N LEU A 18 3.05 -1.35 -3.90
CA LEU A 18 2.09 -1.07 -4.96
C LEU A 18 2.35 -1.99 -6.17
N PHE A 19 1.40 -2.90 -6.44
CA PHE A 19 1.43 -3.81 -7.59
C PHE A 19 0.24 -3.58 -8.50
N LYS A 20 0.46 -3.75 -9.81
CA LYS A 20 -0.59 -3.65 -10.84
C LYS A 20 -1.59 -4.80 -10.68
N THR A 21 -2.72 -4.49 -10.07
CA THR A 21 -3.87 -5.39 -9.92
C THR A 21 -5.16 -4.66 -10.30
N THR A 22 -6.28 -5.36 -10.36
CA THR A 22 -7.60 -4.74 -10.60
C THR A 22 -7.93 -3.68 -9.56
N LEU A 23 -7.49 -3.88 -8.31
CA LEU A 23 -7.67 -2.95 -7.19
C LEU A 23 -6.85 -1.66 -7.35
N SER A 24 -5.67 -1.76 -7.96
CA SER A 24 -4.80 -0.61 -8.18
C SER A 24 -5.05 0.07 -9.53
N ASN A 25 -6.14 -0.27 -10.23
CA ASN A 25 -6.45 0.32 -11.53
C ASN A 25 -6.73 1.82 -11.35
N PRO A 26 -5.93 2.72 -11.93
CA PRO A 26 -6.06 4.15 -11.71
C PRO A 26 -7.42 4.70 -12.14
N GLU A 27 -8.05 4.14 -13.17
CA GLU A 27 -9.37 4.58 -13.62
C GLU A 27 -10.46 4.22 -12.62
N ASN A 28 -10.43 2.99 -12.10
CA ASN A 28 -11.40 2.53 -11.11
C ASN A 28 -11.27 3.33 -9.81
N VAL A 29 -10.02 3.50 -9.33
CA VAL A 29 -9.73 4.28 -8.13
C VAL A 29 -10.17 5.73 -8.30
N MET A 30 -9.97 6.34 -9.48
CA MET A 30 -10.41 7.72 -9.73
C MET A 30 -11.92 7.85 -9.74
N LYS A 31 -12.64 6.92 -10.39
CA LYS A 31 -14.11 6.89 -10.41
C LYS A 31 -14.68 6.74 -9.00
N GLU A 32 -14.15 5.82 -8.21
CA GLU A 32 -14.59 5.63 -6.81
C GLU A 32 -14.38 6.89 -5.99
N LYS A 33 -13.22 7.55 -6.13
CA LYS A 33 -12.94 8.81 -5.45
C LYS A 33 -13.90 9.92 -5.87
N GLU A 34 -14.22 10.03 -7.15
CA GLU A 34 -15.18 11.02 -7.66
C GLU A 34 -16.58 10.81 -7.05
N VAL A 35 -17.03 9.55 -6.99
CA VAL A 35 -18.30 9.20 -6.35
C VAL A 35 -18.29 9.58 -4.87
N ILE A 36 -17.19 9.30 -4.16
CA ILE A 36 -17.05 9.67 -2.74
C ILE A 36 -17.06 11.19 -2.60
N TRP A 37 -16.27 11.91 -3.39
CA TRP A 37 -16.20 13.37 -3.37
C TRP A 37 -17.58 13.99 -3.58
N ASN A 38 -18.31 13.54 -4.61
CA ASN A 38 -19.63 14.08 -4.93
C ASN A 38 -20.65 13.87 -3.81
N LYS A 39 -20.54 12.77 -3.06
CA LYS A 39 -21.40 12.46 -1.90
C LYS A 39 -21.06 13.22 -0.62
N LEU A 40 -19.93 13.91 -0.54
CA LEU A 40 -19.55 14.65 0.66
C LEU A 40 -20.48 15.86 0.89
N PRO A 41 -20.80 16.19 2.16
CA PRO A 41 -21.49 17.42 2.51
C PRO A 41 -20.70 18.67 2.05
N PRO A 42 -21.38 19.78 1.72
CA PRO A 42 -20.73 21.01 1.29
C PRO A 42 -19.68 21.52 2.28
N ASP A 43 -19.98 21.47 3.58
CA ASP A 43 -19.10 21.93 4.66
C ASP A 43 -17.76 21.17 4.71
N ILE A 44 -17.80 19.89 4.34
CA ILE A 44 -16.59 19.05 4.28
C ILE A 44 -15.80 19.35 3.01
N LYS A 45 -16.47 19.55 1.88
CA LYS A 45 -15.81 19.92 0.61
C LYS A 45 -15.07 21.25 0.74
N THR A 46 -15.68 22.24 1.38
CA THR A 46 -15.04 23.54 1.64
C THR A 46 -13.86 23.42 2.60
N GLN A 47 -13.94 22.56 3.62
CA GLN A 47 -12.82 22.30 4.54
C GLN A 47 -11.60 21.69 3.83
N TYR A 48 -11.81 20.74 2.91
CA TYR A 48 -10.72 20.19 2.10
C TYR A 48 -10.24 21.17 1.01
N GLY A 49 -11.14 22.02 0.53
CA GLY A 49 -10.91 22.97 -0.55
C GLY A 49 -11.25 22.38 -1.92
N GLU A 50 -11.79 23.22 -2.81
CA GLU A 50 -12.32 22.79 -4.11
C GLU A 50 -11.25 22.15 -5.02
N ASP A 51 -10.00 22.61 -4.90
CA ASP A 51 -8.86 22.08 -5.66
C ASP A 51 -8.31 20.75 -5.11
N TYR A 52 -8.69 20.34 -3.90
CA TYR A 52 -8.07 19.21 -3.21
C TYR A 52 -8.18 17.92 -4.03
N PHE A 53 -9.36 17.68 -4.59
CA PHE A 53 -9.62 16.50 -5.40
C PHE A 53 -8.68 16.41 -6.60
N GLN A 54 -8.48 17.51 -7.32
CA GLN A 54 -7.59 17.56 -8.49
C GLN A 54 -6.11 17.42 -8.09
N LYS A 55 -5.69 18.09 -7.00
CA LYS A 55 -4.32 18.02 -6.48
C LYS A 55 -3.98 16.60 -5.99
N ASP A 56 -4.89 15.95 -5.25
CA ASP A 56 -4.72 14.57 -4.81
C ASP A 56 -4.67 13.61 -6.00
N ALA A 57 -5.57 13.75 -6.97
CA ALA A 57 -5.57 12.93 -8.19
C ALA A 57 -4.22 13.01 -8.92
N ALA A 58 -3.68 14.23 -9.10
CA ALA A 58 -2.38 14.44 -9.72
C ALA A 58 -1.22 13.83 -8.87
N LYS A 59 -1.20 14.05 -7.55
CA LYS A 59 -0.17 13.50 -6.64
C LYS A 59 -0.19 11.96 -6.69
N LYS A 60 -1.38 11.35 -6.63
CA LYS A 60 -1.55 9.89 -6.65
C LYS A 60 -1.22 9.28 -8.01
N GLN A 61 -1.54 9.96 -9.11
CA GLN A 61 -1.14 9.51 -10.44
C GLN A 61 0.39 9.52 -10.59
N LYS A 62 1.07 10.57 -10.12
CA LYS A 62 2.53 10.64 -10.10
C LYS A 62 3.15 9.54 -9.25
N LEU A 63 2.62 9.32 -8.04
CA LEU A 63 3.09 8.27 -7.13
C LEU A 63 2.89 6.87 -7.75
N SER A 64 1.73 6.61 -8.34
CA SER A 64 1.45 5.34 -9.02
C SER A 64 2.45 5.09 -10.16
N ARG A 65 2.75 6.10 -10.99
CA ARG A 65 3.76 5.96 -12.06
C ARG A 65 5.15 5.59 -11.55
N ILE A 66 5.54 6.06 -10.35
CA ILE A 66 6.86 5.83 -9.77
C ILE A 66 6.94 4.48 -9.04
N CYS A 67 5.89 4.14 -8.27
CA CYS A 67 5.92 3.01 -7.34
C CYS A 67 5.26 1.74 -7.88
N LEU A 68 4.44 1.82 -8.94
CA LEU A 68 3.64 0.69 -9.42
C LEU A 68 4.52 -0.38 -10.08
N ASN A 69 4.69 -1.50 -9.38
CA ASN A 69 5.32 -2.68 -9.93
C ASN A 69 4.33 -3.41 -10.87
N LYS A 70 4.74 -3.64 -12.13
CA LYS A 70 3.90 -4.33 -13.12
C LYS A 70 3.91 -5.85 -12.96
N ASP A 71 5.01 -6.39 -12.47
CA ASP A 71 5.18 -7.83 -12.28
C ASP A 71 4.74 -8.23 -10.86
N ILE A 72 3.80 -9.17 -10.77
CA ILE A 72 3.22 -9.69 -9.52
C ILE A 72 4.02 -10.91 -9.02
N SER A 73 4.86 -11.51 -9.87
CA SER A 73 5.66 -12.71 -9.55
C SER A 73 6.42 -12.64 -8.23
N PRO A 74 6.99 -11.49 -7.80
CA PRO A 74 7.67 -11.40 -6.50
C PRO A 74 6.77 -11.71 -5.30
N VAL A 75 5.47 -11.42 -5.40
CA VAL A 75 4.48 -11.73 -4.34
C VAL A 75 4.25 -13.23 -4.27
N VAL A 76 4.04 -13.86 -5.43
CA VAL A 76 3.83 -15.32 -5.52
C VAL A 76 5.07 -16.07 -5.01
N GLN A 77 6.27 -15.67 -5.42
CA GLN A 77 7.52 -16.25 -4.94
C GLN A 77 7.69 -16.12 -3.42
N CYS A 78 7.27 -14.99 -2.83
CA CYS A 78 7.29 -14.82 -1.38
C CYS A 78 6.28 -15.73 -0.68
N MET A 79 5.09 -15.95 -1.28
CA MET A 79 4.11 -16.91 -0.78
C MET A 79 4.66 -18.35 -0.84
N GLU A 80 5.23 -18.74 -1.97
CA GLU A 80 5.87 -20.05 -2.14
C GLU A 80 6.98 -20.27 -1.12
N HIS A 81 7.87 -19.29 -0.94
CA HIS A 81 8.92 -19.38 0.07
C HIS A 81 8.35 -19.46 1.49
N ALA A 82 7.29 -18.72 1.82
CA ALA A 82 6.67 -18.77 3.14
C ALA A 82 6.07 -20.15 3.47
N LEU A 83 5.57 -20.86 2.45
CA LEU A 83 4.96 -22.18 2.59
C LEU A 83 5.99 -23.32 2.57
N THR A 84 7.04 -23.21 1.75
CA THR A 84 8.00 -24.31 1.51
C THR A 84 9.25 -24.23 2.40
N SER A 85 9.56 -23.07 2.97
CA SER A 85 10.77 -22.90 3.78
C SER A 85 10.67 -23.63 5.12
N LEU A 86 11.76 -24.27 5.52
CA LEU A 86 11.90 -24.85 6.87
C LEU A 86 11.80 -23.77 7.97
N HIS A 87 12.30 -22.56 7.69
CA HIS A 87 12.36 -21.44 8.64
C HIS A 87 11.80 -20.15 8.00
N PRO A 88 10.47 -20.06 7.81
CA PRO A 88 9.87 -18.91 7.17
C PRO A 88 9.94 -17.68 8.09
N ARG A 89 10.10 -16.50 7.48
CA ARG A 89 10.12 -15.21 8.19
C ARG A 89 8.72 -14.83 8.65
N ALA A 90 8.63 -14.15 9.80
CA ALA A 90 7.35 -13.63 10.29
C ALA A 90 6.77 -12.51 9.41
N HIS A 91 7.63 -11.73 8.74
CA HIS A 91 7.21 -10.63 7.86
C HIS A 91 8.01 -10.66 6.54
N TYR A 92 7.30 -10.62 5.42
CA TYR A 92 7.86 -10.51 4.08
C TYR A 92 7.46 -9.18 3.46
N LEU A 93 8.43 -8.30 3.26
CA LEU A 93 8.25 -7.07 2.48
C LEU A 93 8.48 -7.38 1.00
N VAL A 94 7.48 -7.11 0.17
CA VAL A 94 7.51 -7.45 -1.26
C VAL A 94 7.35 -6.19 -2.10
N GLY A 95 8.18 -6.04 -3.13
CA GLY A 95 8.23 -4.83 -3.96
C GLY A 95 9.43 -3.94 -3.65
N ARG A 96 9.95 -3.30 -4.68
CA ARG A 96 11.11 -2.40 -4.56
C ARG A 96 10.74 -1.12 -3.82
N ASP A 97 9.56 -0.60 -4.10
CA ASP A 97 8.95 0.54 -3.42
C ASP A 97 8.73 0.26 -1.92
N ALA A 98 8.20 -0.91 -1.56
CA ALA A 98 8.03 -1.32 -0.17
C ALA A 98 9.35 -1.37 0.60
N LYS A 99 10.39 -1.93 -0.01
CA LYS A 99 11.70 -2.07 0.64
C LYS A 99 12.47 -0.76 0.74
N LEU A 100 12.42 0.07 -0.31
CA LEU A 100 13.27 1.26 -0.43
C LEU A 100 12.59 2.54 0.05
N PHE A 101 11.28 2.65 -0.05
CA PHE A 101 10.53 3.86 0.29
C PHE A 101 9.69 3.66 1.55
N TRP A 102 8.74 2.72 1.53
CA TRP A 102 7.74 2.60 2.60
C TRP A 102 8.31 2.10 3.93
N ASN A 103 9.17 1.09 3.92
CA ASN A 103 9.75 0.54 5.15
C ASN A 103 10.78 1.47 5.83
N PRO A 104 11.63 2.21 5.11
CA PRO A 104 12.44 3.25 5.74
C PRO A 104 11.57 4.39 6.27
N LEU A 105 10.60 4.88 5.49
CA LEU A 105 9.73 5.97 5.88
C LEU A 105 8.94 5.66 7.16
N SER A 106 8.44 4.43 7.31
CA SER A 106 7.69 4.01 8.51
C SER A 106 8.52 3.99 9.79
N ARG A 107 9.86 3.98 9.68
CA ARG A 107 10.79 4.02 10.81
C ARG A 107 11.37 5.42 11.06
N MET A 108 11.06 6.41 10.20
CA MET A 108 11.52 7.78 10.36
C MET A 108 10.72 8.52 11.44
N PRO A 109 11.26 9.59 12.06
CA PRO A 109 10.51 10.45 12.98
C PRO A 109 9.24 11.03 12.34
N ALA A 110 8.19 11.24 13.15
CA ALA A 110 6.90 11.76 12.69
C ALA A 110 7.03 13.08 11.90
N VAL A 111 7.91 13.98 12.33
CA VAL A 111 8.16 15.27 11.64
C VAL A 111 8.57 15.08 10.17
N ILE A 112 9.35 14.05 9.86
CA ILE A 112 9.76 13.74 8.48
C ILE A 112 8.61 13.09 7.71
N GLN A 113 7.82 12.24 8.38
CA GLN A 113 6.66 11.59 7.78
C GLN A 113 5.57 12.61 7.42
N ASP A 114 5.27 13.57 8.30
CA ASP A 114 4.24 14.59 8.11
C ASP A 114 4.60 15.60 7.01
N PHE A 115 5.89 15.78 6.73
CA PHE A 115 6.38 16.69 5.69
C PHE A 115 6.23 16.14 4.26
N LEU A 116 6.21 14.81 4.08
CA LEU A 116 6.22 14.11 2.77
C LEU A 116 4.80 13.84 2.21
#